data_AF-A0A8B3NQ75-F1
#
_entry.id   AF-A0A8B3NQ75-F1
#
_cell.length_a   1.000
_cell.length_b   1.000
_cell.length_c   1.000
_cell.angle_alpha   90.00
_cell.angle_beta   90.00
_cell.angle_gamma   90.00
#
_symmetry.space_group_name_H-M   'P 1'
#
loop_
_entity.id
_entity.type
_entity.pdbx_description
1 polymer ?
#
loop_
_entity_poly.entity_id
_entity_poly.type
_entity_poly.pdbx_seq_one_letter_code
_entity_poly.pdbx_strand_id
1 'polypeptide(L)'
;MAACNMRPPWGLPQTPIMCFPMTDTQPLAKVSERWGFGMAPPKPATQHERAQACASFLDTIASLDLLPSNDGILDAASVVKGLFNQVVREDQWDWFTVARQLGYPSRRISEVIVREITSLRTAIKAEDKDGFLRARSQLHRLPLRRCLSVFLGRSKAVDEPAAGWIYILSNREFPDLLKIGMTTRTVEQRAHEINGAAGVAIPFGVRRCWRVTDPQKAEKLVADFLFNTGTLRESAPSGSCPIPRLPATERDWRGSPTAGWQGRTRPSPLRQ
;
A
#
# COMPACT_ATOMS: atom_id res chain seq x y z
N MET A 1 -79.29 34.52 -0.87
CA MET A 1 -79.26 33.68 -2.07
C MET A 1 -77.99 32.85 -2.07
N ALA A 2 -78.17 31.53 -2.21
CA ALA A 2 -77.26 30.43 -2.53
C ALA A 2 -75.72 30.55 -2.40
N ALA A 3 -75.20 29.68 -1.52
CA ALA A 3 -74.00 28.83 -1.59
C ALA A 3 -73.05 28.90 -2.80
N CYS A 4 -71.73 28.81 -2.54
CA CYS A 4 -71.02 27.56 -2.83
C CYS A 4 -69.67 27.47 -2.11
N ASN A 5 -69.38 26.24 -1.72
CA ASN A 5 -68.36 25.77 -0.82
C ASN A 5 -67.42 24.89 -1.66
N MET A 6 -66.14 25.22 -1.78
CA MET A 6 -65.12 24.26 -2.24
C MET A 6 -63.78 24.51 -1.55
N ARG A 7 -63.46 23.60 -0.62
CA ARG A 7 -62.09 23.31 -0.19
C ARG A 7 -61.46 22.34 -1.19
N PRO A 8 -60.15 22.44 -1.44
CA PRO A 8 -59.31 21.27 -1.68
C PRO A 8 -58.68 20.78 -0.35
N PRO A 9 -58.50 19.46 -0.18
CA PRO A 9 -57.94 18.87 1.03
C PRO A 9 -56.41 18.77 0.96
N TRP A 10 -55.80 18.30 2.05
CA TRP A 10 -54.37 18.02 2.27
C TRP A 10 -53.55 19.17 2.84
N GLY A 11 -53.66 19.32 4.17
CA GLY A 11 -52.66 20.00 4.98
C GLY A 11 -51.41 19.13 5.12
N LEU A 12 -50.28 19.64 4.64
CA LEU A 12 -48.96 19.26 5.13
C LEU A 12 -48.51 20.35 6.11
N PRO A 13 -48.07 20.02 7.33
CA PRO A 13 -47.54 21.02 8.24
C PRO A 13 -46.23 21.56 7.67
N GLN A 14 -46.18 22.87 7.43
CA GLN A 14 -44.92 23.59 7.21
C GLN A 14 -44.10 23.48 8.49
N THR A 15 -43.17 22.53 8.53
CA THR A 15 -42.12 22.54 9.54
C THR A 15 -41.11 23.62 9.13
N PRO A 16 -40.74 24.54 10.04
CA PRO A 16 -39.69 25.49 9.74
C PRO A 16 -38.39 24.72 9.49
N ILE A 17 -37.72 25.02 8.38
CA ILE A 17 -36.38 24.54 8.07
C ILE A 17 -35.48 25.04 9.20
N MET A 18 -35.20 24.17 10.16
CA MET A 18 -34.15 24.38 11.16
C MET A 18 -32.83 24.39 10.41
N CYS A 19 -32.33 25.59 10.11
CA CYS A 19 -30.94 25.80 9.75
C CYS A 19 -30.09 25.31 10.92
N PHE A 20 -29.60 24.07 10.84
CA PHE A 20 -28.56 23.60 11.74
C PHE A 20 -27.34 24.51 11.53
N PRO A 21 -26.83 25.18 12.58
CA PRO A 21 -25.55 25.87 12.46
C PRO A 21 -24.50 24.83 12.10
N MET A 22 -23.79 25.07 11.00
CA MET A 22 -22.53 24.38 10.70
C MET A 22 -21.48 24.79 11.74
N THR A 23 -21.59 24.26 12.95
CA THR A 23 -20.50 24.22 13.92
C THR A 23 -19.88 22.85 13.81
N ASP A 24 -18.76 22.75 13.09
CA ASP A 24 -17.46 22.45 13.69
C ASP A 24 -16.44 22.33 12.55
N THR A 25 -15.92 23.47 12.07
CA THR A 25 -14.65 23.44 11.32
C THR A 25 -13.56 23.21 12.35
N GLN A 26 -13.36 21.94 12.72
CA GLN A 26 -12.18 21.54 13.48
C GLN A 26 -10.96 22.12 12.74
N PRO A 27 -10.15 22.97 13.39
CA PRO A 27 -8.96 23.49 12.75
C PRO A 27 -8.09 22.29 12.39
N LEU A 28 -7.77 22.15 11.09
CA LEU A 28 -6.87 21.13 10.56
C LEU A 28 -5.65 21.09 11.46
N ALA A 29 -5.54 20.04 12.28
CA ALA A 29 -4.38 19.81 13.11
C ALA A 29 -3.16 19.93 12.19
N LYS A 30 -2.21 20.78 12.55
CA LYS A 30 -1.03 21.06 11.74
C LYS A 30 -0.26 19.75 11.55
N VAL A 31 -0.54 19.04 10.46
CA VAL A 31 0.05 17.74 10.14
C VAL A 31 1.54 17.97 9.94
N SER A 32 2.33 17.54 10.91
CA SER A 32 3.80 17.71 10.95
C SER A 32 4.54 16.62 10.17
N GLU A 33 3.81 15.78 9.45
CA GLU A 33 4.38 14.67 8.69
C GLU A 33 5.08 15.21 7.43
N ARG A 34 6.40 15.03 7.40
CA ARG A 34 7.23 15.43 6.24
C ARG A 34 7.09 14.49 5.04
N TRP A 35 6.55 13.30 5.25
CA TRP A 35 6.50 12.22 4.25
C TRP A 35 5.06 11.80 4.00
N GLY A 36 4.72 11.58 2.73
CA GLY A 36 3.46 10.93 2.39
C GLY A 36 3.46 9.46 2.79
N PHE A 37 2.27 8.91 3.03
CA PHE A 37 2.09 7.50 3.39
C PHE A 37 2.82 6.55 2.42
N GLY A 38 3.50 5.54 2.99
CA GLY A 38 4.30 4.56 2.26
C GLY A 38 5.73 4.99 1.91
N MET A 39 6.07 6.28 2.03
CA MET A 39 7.37 6.83 1.59
C MET A 39 8.31 7.19 2.74
N ALA A 40 7.96 6.88 3.99
CA ALA A 40 8.83 7.19 5.11
C ALA A 40 10.13 6.37 5.01
N PRO A 41 11.30 6.99 5.23
CA PRO A 41 12.54 6.24 5.33
C PRO A 41 12.55 5.43 6.64
N PRO A 42 12.94 4.14 6.61
CA PRO A 42 13.12 3.37 7.84
C PRO A 42 14.25 3.95 8.69
N LYS A 43 14.17 3.73 10.01
CA LYS A 43 15.23 4.14 10.94
C LYS A 43 16.57 3.46 10.58
N PRO A 44 17.73 4.10 10.75
CA PRO A 44 19.03 3.51 10.40
C PRO A 44 19.31 2.16 11.06
N ALA A 45 19.01 2.02 12.36
CA ALA A 45 19.16 0.75 13.08
C ALA A 45 18.30 -0.37 12.45
N THR A 46 17.02 -0.09 12.19
CA THR A 46 16.11 -1.03 11.53
C THR A 46 16.58 -1.38 10.11
N GLN A 47 17.12 -0.42 9.36
CA GLN A 47 17.67 -0.68 8.03
C GLN A 47 18.90 -1.60 8.10
N HIS A 48 19.76 -1.40 9.11
CA HIS A 48 20.93 -2.24 9.34
C HIS A 48 20.54 -3.69 9.68
N GLU A 49 19.60 -3.87 10.62
CA GLU A 49 19.05 -5.19 10.98
C GLU A 49 18.44 -5.90 9.77
N ARG A 50 17.64 -5.18 8.97
CA ARG A 50 17.06 -5.71 7.72
C ARG A 50 18.16 -6.17 6.76
N ALA A 51 19.21 -5.37 6.56
CA ALA A 51 20.31 -5.71 5.67
C ALA A 51 21.09 -6.94 6.16
N GLN A 52 21.40 -7.03 7.45
CA GLN A 52 22.06 -8.21 8.04
C GLN A 52 21.21 -9.47 7.83
N ALA A 53 19.91 -9.41 8.13
CA ALA A 53 18.99 -10.52 7.90
C ALA A 53 18.94 -10.95 6.43
N CYS A 54 18.87 -9.99 5.49
CA CYS A 54 18.91 -10.29 4.06
C CYS A 54 20.21 -10.98 3.63
N ALA A 55 21.36 -10.54 4.16
CA ALA A 55 22.66 -11.15 3.87
C ALA A 55 22.73 -12.59 4.40
N SER A 56 22.45 -12.80 5.69
CA SER A 56 22.47 -14.14 6.31
C SER A 56 21.49 -15.11 5.65
N PHE A 57 20.30 -14.64 5.27
CA PHE A 57 19.30 -15.45 4.57
C PHE A 57 19.77 -15.87 3.17
N LEU A 58 20.39 -14.94 2.42
CA LEU A 58 20.97 -15.27 1.10
C LEU A 58 22.07 -16.30 1.21
N ASP A 59 22.98 -16.13 2.16
CA ASP A 59 24.11 -17.04 2.35
C ASP A 59 23.61 -18.46 2.70
N THR A 60 22.57 -18.55 3.54
CA THR A 60 21.96 -19.84 3.89
C THR A 60 21.23 -20.50 2.71
N ILE A 61 20.50 -19.73 1.90
CA ILE A 61 19.83 -20.28 0.70
C ILE A 61 20.86 -20.70 -0.37
N ALA A 62 22.01 -20.04 -0.41
CA ALA A 62 23.10 -20.35 -1.31
C ALA A 62 23.98 -21.53 -0.83
N SER A 63 23.95 -21.85 0.47
CA SER A 63 24.70 -22.99 1.01
C SER A 63 24.20 -24.32 0.43
N LEU A 64 25.08 -25.31 0.40
CA LEU A 64 24.77 -26.68 -0.04
C LEU A 64 24.16 -27.53 1.08
N ASP A 65 23.98 -26.98 2.28
CA ASP A 65 23.50 -27.72 3.44
C ASP A 65 22.11 -28.30 3.19
N LEU A 66 21.87 -29.51 3.67
CA LEU A 66 20.57 -30.17 3.50
C LEU A 66 19.53 -29.64 4.48
N LEU A 67 19.98 -29.16 5.64
CA LEU A 67 19.17 -28.48 6.64
C LEU A 67 20.11 -27.61 7.50
N PRO A 68 19.93 -26.28 7.55
CA PRO A 68 20.77 -25.43 8.39
C PRO A 68 20.40 -25.63 9.86
N SER A 69 21.39 -25.46 10.75
CA SER A 69 21.11 -25.27 12.18
C SER A 69 20.19 -24.06 12.36
N ASN A 70 19.28 -24.14 13.34
CA ASN A 70 18.24 -23.13 13.55
C ASN A 70 18.78 -21.76 14.00
N ASP A 71 20.06 -21.67 14.36
CA ASP A 71 20.66 -20.46 14.93
C ASP A 71 20.60 -19.29 13.95
N GLY A 72 19.63 -18.38 14.17
CA GLY A 72 19.44 -17.13 13.44
C GLY A 72 18.72 -17.23 12.09
N ILE A 73 18.65 -18.40 11.43
CA ILE A 73 18.01 -18.50 10.10
C ILE A 73 16.50 -18.25 10.16
N LEU A 74 15.81 -18.72 11.20
CA LEU A 74 14.38 -18.43 11.35
C LEU A 74 14.14 -16.93 11.58
N ASP A 75 15.01 -16.23 12.26
CA ASP A 75 14.86 -14.79 12.46
C ASP A 75 15.13 -14.02 11.18
N ALA A 76 16.21 -14.37 10.47
CA ALA A 76 16.52 -13.81 9.16
C ALA A 76 15.37 -14.02 8.16
N ALA A 77 14.80 -15.24 8.10
CA ALA A 77 13.63 -15.55 7.30
C ALA A 77 12.39 -14.75 7.72
N SER A 78 12.22 -14.41 9.01
CA SER A 78 11.09 -13.62 9.50
C SER A 78 11.16 -12.21 8.94
N VAL A 79 12.34 -11.62 9.02
CA VAL A 79 12.61 -10.26 8.55
C VAL A 79 12.43 -10.17 7.04
N VAL A 80 13.05 -11.09 6.28
CA VAL A 80 12.92 -11.11 4.81
C VAL A 80 11.46 -11.32 4.39
N LYS A 81 10.74 -12.26 5.01
CA LYS A 81 9.30 -12.41 4.78
C LYS A 81 8.54 -11.11 5.06
N GLY A 82 8.87 -10.43 6.15
CA GLY A 82 8.29 -9.14 6.53
C GLY A 82 8.44 -8.08 5.43
N LEU A 83 9.61 -7.95 4.82
CA LEU A 83 9.87 -7.00 3.73
C LEU A 83 8.95 -7.24 2.53
N PHE A 84 8.82 -8.49 2.06
CA PHE A 84 7.92 -8.80 0.95
C PHE A 84 6.46 -8.66 1.36
N ASN A 85 6.09 -9.01 2.59
CA ASN A 85 4.73 -8.87 3.08
C ASN A 85 4.29 -7.40 3.17
N GLN A 86 5.20 -6.46 3.44
CA GLN A 86 4.93 -5.03 3.36
C GLN A 86 4.56 -4.60 1.93
N VAL A 87 5.24 -5.15 0.91
CA VAL A 87 4.90 -4.90 -0.50
C VAL A 87 3.53 -5.50 -0.88
N VAL A 88 3.14 -6.61 -0.25
CA VAL A 88 1.83 -7.23 -0.49
C VAL A 88 0.69 -6.43 0.15
N ARG A 89 0.89 -5.98 1.38
CA ARG A 89 -0.16 -5.32 2.19
C ARG A 89 -0.27 -3.82 1.91
N GLU A 90 0.84 -3.17 1.59
CA GLU A 90 0.93 -1.73 1.29
C GLU A 90 0.31 -0.87 2.41
N ASP A 91 0.45 -1.31 3.66
CA ASP A 91 -0.23 -0.74 4.84
C ASP A 91 0.73 -0.09 5.86
N GLN A 92 2.04 -0.10 5.58
CA GLN A 92 3.07 0.49 6.45
C GLN A 92 3.58 1.82 5.91
N TRP A 93 4.04 2.68 6.81
CA TRP A 93 4.57 4.00 6.45
C TRP A 93 5.78 3.97 5.50
N ASP A 94 6.50 2.86 5.42
CA ASP A 94 7.69 2.66 4.58
C ASP A 94 7.49 1.62 3.46
N TRP A 95 6.26 1.15 3.21
CA TRP A 95 6.01 0.03 2.30
C TRP A 95 6.57 0.29 0.89
N PHE A 96 6.43 1.52 0.38
CA PHE A 96 6.88 1.90 -0.95
C PHE A 96 8.39 2.10 -0.98
N THR A 97 8.97 2.66 0.10
CA THR A 97 10.41 2.71 0.30
C THR A 97 11.03 1.31 0.23
N VAL A 98 10.42 0.33 0.90
CA VAL A 98 10.86 -1.07 0.89
C VAL A 98 10.67 -1.70 -0.49
N ALA A 99 9.54 -1.46 -1.16
CA ALA A 99 9.33 -1.92 -2.54
C ALA A 99 10.44 -1.43 -3.48
N ARG A 100 10.82 -0.13 -3.40
CA ARG A 100 11.95 0.42 -4.15
C ARG A 100 13.27 -0.27 -3.82
N GLN A 101 13.58 -0.43 -2.53
CA GLN A 101 14.82 -1.09 -2.10
C GLN A 101 14.90 -2.53 -2.62
N LEU A 102 13.77 -3.23 -2.77
CA LEU A 102 13.71 -4.58 -3.36
C LEU A 102 13.72 -4.58 -4.90
N GLY A 103 13.74 -3.42 -5.56
CA GLY A 103 13.69 -3.29 -7.01
C GLY A 103 12.29 -3.44 -7.60
N TYR A 104 11.27 -3.01 -6.86
CA TYR A 104 9.85 -3.00 -7.24
C TYR A 104 9.28 -4.38 -7.65
N PRO A 105 9.39 -5.42 -6.80
CA PRO A 105 8.76 -6.69 -7.09
C PRO A 105 7.23 -6.53 -7.16
N SER A 106 6.59 -7.20 -8.13
CA SER A 106 5.13 -7.17 -8.24
C SER A 106 4.48 -7.85 -7.03
N ARG A 107 3.27 -7.42 -6.68
CA ARG A 107 2.49 -8.03 -5.58
C ARG A 107 2.42 -9.55 -5.68
N ARG A 108 2.12 -10.08 -6.88
CA ARG A 108 2.02 -11.53 -7.13
C ARG A 108 3.33 -12.26 -6.86
N ILE A 109 4.47 -11.69 -7.29
CA ILE A 109 5.80 -12.28 -7.01
C ILE A 109 6.08 -12.24 -5.51
N SER A 110 5.80 -11.11 -4.85
CA SER A 110 5.98 -10.94 -3.41
C SER A 110 5.14 -11.93 -2.60
N GLU A 111 3.89 -12.18 -2.99
CA GLU A 111 3.00 -13.19 -2.36
C GLU A 111 3.59 -14.61 -2.47
N VAL A 112 4.09 -14.97 -3.65
CA VAL A 112 4.73 -16.27 -3.87
C VAL A 112 6.01 -16.40 -3.02
N ILE A 113 6.85 -15.35 -2.97
CA ILE A 113 8.05 -15.34 -2.13
C ILE A 113 7.67 -15.50 -0.64
N VAL A 114 6.67 -14.78 -0.14
CA VAL A 114 6.20 -14.88 1.25
C VAL A 114 5.75 -16.30 1.58
N ARG A 115 5.01 -16.93 0.67
CA ARG A 115 4.56 -18.33 0.82
C ARG A 115 5.75 -19.27 0.89
N GLU A 116 6.68 -19.20 -0.06
CA GLU A 116 7.83 -20.11 -0.10
C GLU A 116 8.77 -19.93 1.10
N ILE A 117 8.98 -18.69 1.59
CA ILE A 117 9.70 -18.45 2.85
C ILE A 117 8.95 -19.07 4.04
N THR A 118 7.62 -19.02 4.03
CA THR A 118 6.80 -19.66 5.07
C THR A 118 6.97 -21.18 5.04
N SER A 119 6.91 -21.81 3.86
CA SER A 119 7.18 -23.24 3.68
C SER A 119 8.58 -23.62 4.18
N LEU A 120 9.60 -22.84 3.81
CA LEU A 120 10.98 -23.06 4.23
C LEU A 120 11.12 -23.03 5.76
N ARG A 121 10.50 -22.05 6.44
CA ARG A 121 10.53 -21.97 7.90
C ARG A 121 9.83 -23.14 8.57
N THR A 122 8.67 -23.55 8.05
CA THR A 122 7.92 -24.69 8.59
C THR A 122 8.75 -25.97 8.48
N ALA A 123 9.44 -26.16 7.36
CA ALA A 123 10.32 -27.29 7.16
C ALA A 123 11.52 -27.29 8.13
N ILE A 124 12.18 -26.14 8.34
CA ILE A 124 13.27 -26.02 9.34
C ILE A 124 12.78 -26.38 10.74
N LYS A 125 11.62 -25.88 11.14
CA LYS A 125 11.04 -26.16 12.48
C LYS A 125 10.65 -27.63 12.67
N ALA A 126 10.22 -28.30 11.60
CA ALA A 126 9.82 -29.70 11.62
C ALA A 126 10.99 -30.65 11.33
N GLU A 127 12.21 -30.12 11.15
CA GLU A 127 13.38 -30.88 10.69
C GLU A 127 13.14 -31.66 9.38
N ASP A 128 12.21 -31.18 8.56
CA ASP A 128 11.83 -31.77 7.27
C ASP A 128 12.81 -31.35 6.17
N LYS A 129 13.82 -32.19 5.94
CA LYS A 129 14.86 -32.00 4.92
C LYS A 129 14.27 -31.85 3.53
N ASP A 130 13.32 -32.70 3.15
CA ASP A 130 12.76 -32.67 1.80
C ASP A 130 11.89 -31.42 1.60
N GLY A 131 11.13 -31.03 2.61
CA GLY A 131 10.39 -29.77 2.64
C GLY A 131 11.31 -28.56 2.48
N PHE A 132 12.44 -28.55 3.19
CA PHE A 132 13.43 -27.49 3.08
C PHE A 132 14.02 -27.41 1.67
N LEU A 133 14.46 -28.54 1.11
CA LEU A 133 15.04 -28.61 -0.24
C LEU A 133 14.04 -28.16 -1.31
N ARG A 134 12.77 -28.58 -1.22
CA ARG A 134 11.70 -28.14 -2.12
C ARG A 134 11.51 -26.63 -2.05
N ALA A 135 11.32 -26.08 -0.84
CA ALA A 135 11.11 -24.64 -0.66
C ALA A 135 12.32 -23.83 -1.14
N ARG A 136 13.54 -24.26 -0.81
CA ARG A 136 14.79 -23.66 -1.29
C ARG A 136 14.87 -23.67 -2.83
N SER A 137 14.54 -24.77 -3.47
CA SER A 137 14.52 -24.87 -4.94
C SER A 137 13.51 -23.90 -5.56
N GLN A 138 12.32 -23.73 -4.97
CA GLN A 138 11.34 -22.75 -5.46
C GLN A 138 11.85 -21.30 -5.28
N LEU A 139 12.47 -20.99 -4.14
CA LEU A 139 13.06 -19.66 -3.89
C LEU A 139 14.17 -19.33 -4.90
N HIS A 140 14.98 -20.31 -5.32
CA HIS A 140 15.98 -20.13 -6.38
C HIS A 140 15.39 -19.85 -7.76
N ARG A 141 14.18 -20.31 -8.04
CA ARG A 141 13.47 -20.03 -9.32
C ARG A 141 12.82 -18.66 -9.35
N LEU A 142 12.60 -18.05 -8.18
CA LEU A 142 12.02 -16.72 -8.04
C LEU A 142 13.12 -15.66 -8.13
N PRO A 143 12.77 -14.39 -8.44
CA PRO A 143 13.75 -13.30 -8.46
C PRO A 143 14.23 -12.87 -7.05
N LEU A 144 14.08 -13.72 -6.02
CA LEU A 144 14.46 -13.42 -4.64
C LEU A 144 15.91 -12.96 -4.53
N ARG A 145 16.84 -13.72 -5.11
CA ARG A 145 18.27 -13.39 -5.05
C ARG A 145 18.55 -12.00 -5.63
N ARG A 146 17.90 -11.66 -6.74
CA ARG A 146 18.01 -10.35 -7.38
C ARG A 146 17.43 -9.25 -6.50
N CYS A 147 16.22 -9.43 -5.97
CA CYS A 147 15.58 -8.46 -5.07
C CYS A 147 16.45 -8.17 -3.84
N LEU A 148 16.98 -9.20 -3.19
CA LEU A 148 17.85 -9.03 -2.02
C LEU A 148 19.21 -8.44 -2.39
N SER A 149 19.75 -8.74 -3.57
CA SER A 149 20.98 -8.11 -4.06
C SER A 149 20.78 -6.61 -4.31
N VAL A 150 19.63 -6.19 -4.83
CA VAL A 150 19.28 -4.76 -4.95
C VAL A 150 19.12 -4.12 -3.58
N PHE A 151 18.42 -4.80 -2.66
CA PHE A 151 18.21 -4.33 -1.29
C PHE A 151 19.53 -4.07 -0.53
N LEU A 152 20.50 -4.96 -0.73
CA LEU A 152 21.84 -4.86 -0.14
C LEU A 152 22.76 -3.88 -0.88
N GLY A 153 22.30 -3.24 -1.96
CA GLY A 153 23.12 -2.35 -2.79
C GLY A 153 24.20 -3.08 -3.62
N ARG A 154 24.14 -4.41 -3.71
CA ARG A 154 25.07 -5.24 -4.51
C ARG A 154 24.75 -5.21 -6.00
N SER A 155 23.52 -4.85 -6.37
CA SER A 155 23.06 -4.72 -7.76
C SER A 155 22.17 -3.48 -7.90
N LYS A 156 22.11 -2.92 -9.11
CA LYS A 156 21.07 -1.93 -9.45
C LYS A 156 19.78 -2.64 -9.85
N ALA A 157 18.64 -2.01 -9.57
CA ALA A 157 17.40 -2.40 -10.22
C ALA A 157 17.54 -2.18 -11.73
N VAL A 158 17.03 -3.10 -12.55
CA VAL A 158 17.05 -2.91 -14.01
C VAL A 158 16.09 -1.79 -14.33
N ASP A 159 16.62 -0.77 -14.99
CA ASP A 159 15.85 0.39 -15.43
C ASP A 159 15.92 0.44 -16.95
N GLU A 160 14.76 0.33 -17.61
CA GLU A 160 14.67 0.48 -19.06
C GLU A 160 14.66 1.98 -19.40
N PRO A 161 15.56 2.48 -20.28
CA PRO A 161 15.73 3.92 -20.51
C PRO A 161 14.47 4.64 -20.98
N ALA A 162 13.59 3.95 -21.72
CA ALA A 162 12.35 4.52 -22.24
C ALA A 162 11.16 4.35 -21.30
N ALA A 163 11.26 3.45 -20.31
CA ALA A 163 10.13 3.13 -19.47
C ALA A 163 9.87 4.25 -18.46
N GLY A 164 8.60 4.48 -18.12
CA GLY A 164 8.16 5.36 -17.03
C GLY A 164 7.23 4.68 -16.02
N TRP A 165 6.56 5.50 -15.22
CA TRP A 165 5.63 5.07 -14.19
C TRP A 165 4.28 5.72 -14.41
N ILE A 166 3.22 4.94 -14.25
CA ILE A 166 1.89 5.46 -13.91
C ILE A 166 1.74 5.37 -12.41
N TYR A 167 1.25 6.43 -11.78
CA TYR A 167 1.04 6.46 -10.34
C TYR A 167 -0.35 6.96 -9.98
N ILE A 168 -0.79 6.56 -8.79
CA ILE A 168 -1.92 7.13 -8.08
C ILE A 168 -1.38 7.57 -6.73
N LEU A 169 -1.44 8.88 -6.48
CA LEU A 169 -1.16 9.44 -5.17
C LEU A 169 -2.46 9.77 -4.46
N SER A 170 -2.44 9.67 -3.14
CA SER A 170 -3.57 10.00 -2.27
C SER A 170 -3.05 10.50 -0.93
N ASN A 171 -3.86 11.23 -0.19
CA ASN A 171 -3.52 11.61 1.18
C ASN A 171 -4.44 10.87 2.16
N ARG A 172 -4.03 10.81 3.43
CA ARG A 172 -4.74 10.02 4.45
C ARG A 172 -6.07 10.65 4.86
N GLU A 173 -6.12 11.97 4.94
CA GLU A 173 -7.30 12.73 5.39
C GLU A 173 -8.40 12.78 4.33
N PHE A 174 -8.03 12.77 3.05
CA PHE A 174 -8.93 12.77 1.91
C PHE A 174 -8.60 11.58 0.99
N PRO A 175 -8.93 10.34 1.41
CA PRO A 175 -8.58 9.13 0.67
C PRO A 175 -9.23 9.05 -0.72
N ASP A 176 -10.33 9.78 -0.92
CA ASP A 176 -11.04 9.88 -2.20
C ASP A 176 -10.43 10.92 -3.14
N LEU A 177 -9.57 11.81 -2.63
CA LEU A 177 -8.78 12.74 -3.42
C LEU A 177 -7.59 11.97 -4.00
N LEU A 178 -7.70 11.66 -5.29
CA LEU A 178 -6.67 10.95 -6.04
C LEU A 178 -5.98 11.88 -7.03
N LYS A 179 -4.64 11.80 -7.06
CA LYS A 179 -3.82 12.40 -8.11
C LYS A 179 -3.25 11.29 -8.97
N ILE A 180 -3.80 11.14 -10.16
CA ILE A 180 -3.35 10.18 -11.15
C ILE A 180 -2.46 10.91 -12.15
N GLY A 181 -1.38 10.27 -12.58
CA GLY A 181 -0.53 10.81 -13.63
C GLY A 181 0.64 9.92 -13.92
N MET A 182 1.57 10.43 -14.73
CA MET A 182 2.77 9.71 -15.11
C MET A 182 4.07 10.45 -14.78
N THR A 183 5.17 9.70 -14.77
CA THR A 183 6.53 10.25 -14.68
C THR A 183 7.52 9.38 -15.43
N THR A 184 8.49 10.00 -16.10
CA THR A 184 9.67 9.33 -16.68
C THR A 184 10.81 9.18 -15.66
N ARG A 185 10.67 9.82 -14.50
CA ARG A 185 11.60 9.76 -13.37
C ARG A 185 11.05 8.80 -12.30
N THR A 186 11.62 8.81 -11.10
CA THR A 186 11.08 8.02 -9.98
C THR A 186 9.77 8.62 -9.45
N VAL A 187 8.88 7.76 -8.93
CA VAL A 187 7.58 8.19 -8.36
C VAL A 187 7.80 9.02 -7.10
N GLU A 188 8.83 8.70 -6.32
CA GLU A 188 9.22 9.38 -5.09
C GLU A 188 9.65 10.82 -5.38
N GLN A 189 10.49 11.04 -6.40
CA GLN A 189 10.86 12.39 -6.84
C GLN A 189 9.63 13.18 -7.25
N ARG A 190 8.72 12.57 -8.02
CA ARG A 190 7.49 13.25 -8.46
C ARG A 190 6.57 13.57 -7.29
N ALA A 191 6.42 12.67 -6.34
CA ALA A 191 5.64 12.90 -5.12
C ALA A 191 6.26 14.02 -4.26
N HIS A 192 7.59 14.07 -4.16
CA HIS A 192 8.28 15.14 -3.44
C HIS A 192 8.07 16.52 -4.08
N GLU A 193 8.14 16.62 -5.41
CA GLU A 193 7.81 17.86 -6.13
C GLU A 193 6.39 18.34 -5.87
N ILE A 194 5.43 17.42 -5.90
CA ILE A 194 4.02 17.74 -5.65
C ILE A 194 3.84 18.21 -4.21
N ASN A 195 4.46 17.53 -3.25
CA ASN A 195 4.37 17.88 -1.83
C ASN A 195 5.12 19.17 -1.48
N GLY A 196 6.13 19.56 -2.27
CA GLY A 196 6.87 20.81 -2.10
C GLY A 196 6.20 22.03 -2.73
N ALA A 197 5.14 21.85 -3.53
CA ALA A 197 4.41 22.95 -4.15
C ALA A 197 3.60 23.74 -3.11
N ALA A 198 3.52 25.07 -3.28
CA ALA A 198 2.72 25.94 -2.42
C ALA A 198 1.24 25.51 -2.43
N GLY A 199 0.66 25.32 -1.24
CA GLY A 199 -0.76 24.94 -1.08
C GLY A 199 -1.02 23.48 -0.72
N VAL A 200 0.00 22.62 -0.62
CA VAL A 200 -0.17 21.24 -0.12
C VAL A 200 0.01 21.21 1.39
N ALA A 201 -1.10 21.20 2.13
CA ALA A 201 -1.07 21.13 3.60
C ALA A 201 -0.81 19.72 4.15
N ILE A 202 -1.20 18.68 3.40
CA ILE A 202 -1.06 17.27 3.79
C ILE A 202 -0.33 16.53 2.67
N PRO A 203 0.78 15.83 2.95
CA PRO A 203 1.59 15.21 1.91
C PRO A 203 0.84 14.06 1.24
N PHE A 204 0.92 14.01 -0.09
CA PHE A 204 0.49 12.88 -0.88
C PHE A 204 1.46 11.71 -0.70
N GLY A 205 0.91 10.54 -0.39
CA GLY A 205 1.58 9.24 -0.39
C GLY A 205 1.30 8.46 -1.68
N VAL A 206 2.13 7.46 -1.96
CA VAL A 206 1.88 6.56 -3.08
C VAL A 206 0.77 5.59 -2.67
N ARG A 207 -0.33 5.59 -3.44
CA ARG A 207 -1.40 4.61 -3.29
C ARG A 207 -1.12 3.41 -4.17
N ARG A 208 -0.79 3.63 -5.44
CA ARG A 208 -0.41 2.58 -6.41
C ARG A 208 0.57 3.12 -7.42
N CYS A 209 1.38 2.26 -7.99
CA CYS A 209 2.18 2.59 -9.17
C CYS A 209 2.43 1.36 -10.03
N TRP A 210 2.65 1.61 -11.32
CA TRP A 210 2.97 0.57 -12.30
C TRP A 210 4.09 1.04 -13.19
N ARG A 211 5.10 0.18 -13.39
CA ARG A 211 6.15 0.38 -14.38
C ARG A 211 5.56 0.10 -15.77
N VAL A 212 5.76 1.02 -16.71
CA VAL A 212 5.25 0.93 -18.07
C VAL A 212 6.33 1.31 -19.08
N THR A 213 6.38 0.64 -20.22
CA THR A 213 7.38 0.89 -21.27
C THR A 213 7.17 2.24 -21.97
N ASP A 214 5.92 2.68 -22.11
CA ASP A 214 5.56 3.98 -22.67
C ASP A 214 4.57 4.69 -21.71
N PRO A 215 5.05 5.60 -20.85
CA PRO A 215 4.22 6.27 -19.86
C PRO A 215 3.22 7.25 -20.48
N GLN A 216 3.54 7.87 -21.60
CA GLN A 216 2.66 8.85 -22.26
C GLN A 216 1.44 8.14 -22.86
N LYS A 217 1.69 7.05 -23.59
CA LYS A 217 0.61 6.22 -24.15
C LYS A 217 -0.24 5.59 -23.05
N ALA A 218 0.39 5.09 -21.97
CA ALA A 218 -0.33 4.51 -20.84
C ALA A 218 -1.21 5.54 -20.12
N GLU A 219 -0.72 6.76 -19.89
CA GLU A 219 -1.50 7.84 -19.27
C GLU A 219 -2.71 8.21 -20.13
N LYS A 220 -2.54 8.34 -21.45
CA LYS A 220 -3.65 8.61 -22.37
C LYS A 220 -4.73 7.52 -22.29
N LEU A 221 -4.33 6.25 -22.30
CA LEU A 221 -5.28 5.13 -22.17
C LEU A 221 -6.05 5.16 -20.84
N VAL A 222 -5.36 5.49 -19.74
CA VAL A 222 -6.00 5.62 -18.42
C VAL A 222 -6.95 6.81 -18.40
N ALA A 223 -6.57 7.95 -18.97
CA ALA A 223 -7.42 9.14 -19.06
C ALA A 223 -8.67 8.87 -19.90
N ASP A 224 -8.51 8.29 -21.09
CA ASP A 224 -9.62 7.93 -21.99
C ASP A 224 -10.58 6.95 -21.29
N PHE A 225 -10.04 5.94 -20.60
CA PHE A 225 -10.85 4.98 -19.84
C PHE A 225 -11.66 5.67 -18.73
N LEU A 226 -11.02 6.48 -17.89
CA LEU A 226 -11.66 7.14 -16.76
C LEU A 226 -12.68 8.21 -17.20
N PHE A 227 -12.45 8.85 -18.35
CA PHE A 227 -13.40 9.76 -18.97
C PHE A 227 -14.64 8.99 -19.44
N ASN A 228 -14.44 7.89 -20.17
CA ASN A 228 -15.52 7.08 -20.72
C ASN A 228 -16.36 6.39 -19.63
N THR A 229 -15.77 6.04 -18.49
CA THR A 229 -16.51 5.47 -17.34
C THR A 229 -17.21 6.52 -16.48
N GLY A 230 -17.21 7.80 -16.87
CA GLY A 230 -17.83 8.91 -16.13
C GLY A 230 -17.16 9.17 -14.77
N THR A 231 -15.95 8.67 -14.58
CA THR A 231 -15.20 8.72 -13.32
C THR A 231 -14.38 10.01 -13.19
N LEU A 232 -14.07 10.65 -14.31
CA LEU A 232 -13.53 12.01 -14.38
C LEU A 232 -14.60 12.99 -14.86
N ARG A 233 -14.80 14.08 -14.12
CA ARG A 233 -15.32 15.32 -14.71
C ARG A 233 -14.12 16.14 -15.19
N GLU A 234 -14.22 16.66 -16.40
CA GLU A 234 -13.20 17.37 -17.15
C GLU A 234 -12.38 18.35 -16.29
N SER A 235 -11.05 18.23 -16.30
CA SER A 235 -10.15 19.28 -15.80
C SER A 235 -9.59 20.04 -16.99
N ALA A 236 -9.78 21.37 -16.97
CA ALA A 236 -9.27 22.33 -17.94
C ALA A 236 -7.75 22.17 -18.24
N PRO A 237 -7.28 22.61 -19.43
CA PRO A 237 -5.88 22.48 -19.81
C PRO A 237 -4.97 23.31 -18.89
N SER A 238 -3.89 22.66 -18.45
CA SER A 238 -2.68 23.24 -17.82
C SER A 238 -2.90 24.37 -16.80
N GLY A 239 -2.94 24.03 -15.51
CA GLY A 239 -2.61 25.02 -14.46
C GLY A 239 -3.32 24.86 -13.13
N SER A 240 -4.49 24.21 -13.08
CA SER A 240 -5.20 23.98 -11.83
C SER A 240 -6.07 22.75 -11.98
N CYS A 241 -5.82 21.75 -11.13
CA CYS A 241 -6.44 20.43 -11.22
C CYS A 241 -7.56 20.35 -10.17
N PRO A 242 -8.85 20.30 -10.54
CA PRO A 242 -9.89 19.89 -9.62
C PRO A 242 -9.94 18.37 -9.51
N ILE A 243 -10.39 17.94 -8.34
CA ILE A 243 -10.15 16.63 -7.75
C ILE A 243 -11.31 15.68 -8.09
N PRO A 244 -11.06 14.50 -8.68
CA PRO A 244 -12.09 13.48 -8.84
C PRO A 244 -12.38 12.81 -7.48
N ARG A 245 -13.66 12.61 -7.16
CA ARG A 245 -14.11 11.67 -6.11
C ARG A 245 -14.63 10.41 -6.79
N LEU A 246 -14.12 9.25 -6.39
CA LEU A 246 -14.67 7.96 -6.83
C LEU A 246 -15.95 7.63 -6.06
N PRO A 247 -16.92 6.91 -6.66
CA PRO A 247 -18.09 6.42 -5.94
C PRO A 247 -17.69 5.38 -4.88
N ALA A 248 -18.35 5.49 -3.73
CA ALA A 248 -18.11 4.69 -2.54
C ALA A 248 -18.58 3.24 -2.70
N THR A 249 -17.80 2.41 -3.37
CA THR A 249 -17.94 0.95 -3.28
C THR A 249 -16.58 0.29 -3.23
N GLU A 250 -15.87 0.46 -2.10
CA GLU A 250 -15.08 -0.60 -1.46
C GLU A 250 -14.33 -0.05 -0.23
N ARG A 251 -14.47 -0.78 0.88
CA ARG A 251 -13.64 -0.82 2.10
C ARG A 251 -13.97 0.14 3.25
N ASP A 252 -14.66 -0.47 4.22
CA ASP A 252 -14.36 -0.36 5.64
C ASP A 252 -12.85 -0.24 5.90
N TRP A 253 -12.43 0.96 6.28
CA TRP A 253 -11.09 1.30 6.75
C TRP A 253 -11.08 1.68 8.24
N ARG A 254 -11.97 1.08 9.05
CA ARG A 254 -11.89 1.19 10.52
C ARG A 254 -10.99 0.10 11.09
N GLY A 255 -9.68 0.29 10.97
CA GLY A 255 -8.73 -0.33 11.88
C GLY A 255 -8.69 0.46 13.18
N SER A 256 -9.58 0.16 14.13
CA SER A 256 -9.48 0.66 15.50
C SER A 256 -8.27 0.05 16.21
N PRO A 257 -7.52 0.82 17.02
CA PRO A 257 -6.39 0.31 17.79
C PRO A 257 -6.92 -0.58 18.93
N THR A 258 -6.41 -1.81 19.02
CA THR A 258 -6.72 -2.76 20.07
C THR A 258 -6.34 -2.21 21.44
N ALA A 259 -7.35 -1.88 22.24
CA ALA A 259 -7.29 -1.85 23.70
C ALA A 259 -7.11 -3.29 24.24
N GLY A 260 -6.50 -3.38 25.42
CA GLY A 260 -5.88 -4.58 25.98
C GLY A 260 -6.73 -5.84 26.08
N TRP A 261 -6.09 -6.96 25.74
CA TRP A 261 -6.53 -8.31 26.08
C TRP A 261 -6.10 -8.63 27.53
N GLN A 262 -7.04 -8.51 28.47
CA GLN A 262 -7.00 -9.25 29.74
C GLN A 262 -8.00 -10.40 29.66
N GLY A 263 -7.53 -11.58 30.07
CA GLY A 263 -8.17 -12.86 29.78
C GLY A 263 -9.55 -13.07 30.39
N ARG A 264 -10.24 -14.05 29.81
CA ARG A 264 -11.20 -14.88 30.53
C ARG A 264 -11.36 -16.22 29.81
N THR A 265 -10.96 -17.26 30.52
CA THR A 265 -11.23 -18.68 30.27
C THR A 265 -12.72 -18.92 30.05
N ARG A 266 -13.08 -19.80 29.11
CA ARG A 266 -14.39 -20.46 29.07
C ARG A 266 -14.25 -21.98 29.04
N PRO A 267 -15.12 -22.71 29.76
CA PRO A 267 -14.98 -24.14 30.00
C PRO A 267 -15.56 -24.99 28.87
N SER A 268 -15.08 -26.24 28.80
CA SER A 268 -15.65 -27.33 28.00
C SER A 268 -17.09 -27.68 28.38
N PRO A 269 -17.84 -28.26 27.44
CA PRO A 269 -18.64 -29.45 27.75
C PRO A 269 -18.33 -30.56 26.73
N LEU A 270 -17.82 -31.70 27.18
CA LEU A 270 -18.56 -32.90 27.59
C LEU A 270 -19.32 -33.60 26.46
N ARG A 271 -18.88 -34.84 26.22
CA ARG A 271 -19.49 -35.92 25.47
C ARG A 271 -20.98 -36.07 25.78
N GLN A 272 -21.75 -36.47 24.76
CA GLN A 272 -22.31 -37.82 24.63
C GLN A 272 -22.41 -38.16 23.15
#